data_AF-A0AAW6E7C5-F1
#
_entry.id   AF-A0AAW6E7C5-F1
#
_cell.length_a   1.000
_cell.length_b   1.000
_cell.length_c   1.000
_cell.angle_alpha   90.00
_cell.angle_beta   90.00
_cell.angle_gamma   90.00
#
_symmetry.space_group_name_H-M   'P 1'
#
loop_
_entity.id
_entity.type
_entity.pdbx_description
1 polymer ?
#
loop_
_entity_poly.entity_id
_entity_poly.type
_entity_poly.pdbx_seq_one_letter_code
_entity_poly.pdbx_strand_id
1 'polypeptide(L)'
;MKKFLSVAMSAIIACASIFSCTLTAFAENAETEDVTIDCSSAATCSNWEQSITVDQATFNATRLTKDSEIIVTFKSEEINEKAGNKYNAELIFQSWDNTTTSVAQDGAVWAKIAPVKFDDSSATYDFESIATAYGTDDFSQVYNIIIGATDRAKITVTGITVTNCKTKTYAEKEEKDSKGTNPIIIVIAVIAGIAIAVVVIVIIMNKKSSEAFDVSTGKFVDKKNLFDEPKNDEDEKK
;
A
#
# COMPACT_ATOMS: atom_id res chain seq x y z
N MET A 1 41.41 -16.25 -32.20
CA MET A 1 42.18 -15.24 -31.45
C MET A 1 41.25 -14.51 -30.49
N LYS A 2 41.58 -14.54 -29.19
CA LYS A 2 41.24 -13.60 -28.10
C LYS A 2 39.73 -13.47 -27.73
N LYS A 3 39.30 -14.13 -26.63
CA LYS A 3 39.14 -13.60 -25.24
C LYS A 3 37.84 -12.76 -25.12
N PHE A 4 36.92 -12.92 -24.17
CA PHE A 4 37.03 -13.10 -22.72
C PHE A 4 35.77 -13.75 -22.11
N LEU A 5 35.98 -14.41 -20.97
CA LEU A 5 34.96 -14.86 -20.01
C LEU A 5 34.40 -13.71 -19.14
N SER A 6 33.16 -13.94 -18.66
CA SER A 6 32.58 -13.61 -17.35
C SER A 6 31.95 -12.24 -17.09
N VAL A 7 31.06 -12.26 -16.07
CA VAL A 7 30.27 -11.18 -15.41
C VAL A 7 28.87 -11.01 -16.05
N ALA A 8 27.72 -11.19 -15.40
CA ALA A 8 27.34 -11.49 -14.02
C ALA A 8 25.93 -12.13 -13.98
N MET A 9 25.67 -12.84 -12.90
CA MET A 9 24.37 -13.34 -12.47
C MET A 9 23.65 -12.24 -11.67
N SER A 10 22.31 -12.21 -11.73
CA SER A 10 21.33 -11.64 -10.78
C SER A 10 20.62 -10.31 -11.12
N ALA A 11 19.29 -10.36 -10.87
CA ALA A 11 18.25 -9.32 -10.89
C ALA A 11 17.77 -8.90 -12.31
N ILE A 12 16.47 -8.87 -12.65
CA ILE A 12 15.34 -8.28 -11.93
C ILE A 12 14.04 -9.01 -12.31
N ILE A 13 13.25 -9.34 -11.28
CA ILE A 13 11.82 -9.65 -11.35
C ILE A 13 11.07 -8.38 -11.74
N ALA A 14 10.18 -8.45 -12.73
CA ALA A 14 8.87 -7.78 -12.74
C ALA A 14 8.33 -7.75 -14.16
N CYS A 15 7.13 -8.32 -14.36
CA CYS A 15 6.08 -7.84 -15.27
C CYS A 15 5.01 -8.93 -15.35
N ALA A 16 4.23 -9.08 -14.29
CA ALA A 16 2.92 -9.73 -14.36
C ALA A 16 1.87 -8.69 -14.00
N SER A 17 1.69 -7.71 -14.88
CA SER A 17 0.56 -6.80 -14.87
C SER A 17 -0.64 -7.52 -15.47
N ILE A 18 -1.48 -8.12 -14.63
CA ILE A 18 -2.86 -8.46 -15.01
C ILE A 18 -3.74 -7.32 -14.55
N PHE A 19 -4.11 -6.50 -15.53
CA PHE A 19 -5.13 -5.48 -15.46
C PHE A 19 -6.48 -6.17 -15.67
N SER A 20 -7.39 -6.12 -14.70
CA SER A 20 -8.80 -6.43 -14.94
C SER A 20 -9.71 -5.50 -14.15
N CYS A 21 -10.22 -4.49 -14.85
CA CYS A 21 -11.40 -3.76 -14.43
C CYS A 21 -12.60 -4.72 -14.37
N THR A 22 -13.11 -4.99 -13.17
CA THR A 22 -14.55 -5.24 -12.96
C THR A 22 -14.96 -4.59 -11.66
N LEU A 23 -15.83 -3.58 -11.76
CA LEU A 23 -16.54 -3.02 -10.62
C LEU A 23 -17.56 -4.07 -10.18
N THR A 24 -17.12 -4.99 -9.33
CA THR A 24 -18.00 -5.95 -8.69
C THR A 24 -17.83 -5.79 -7.20
N ALA A 25 -18.93 -5.43 -6.53
CA ALA A 25 -19.02 -5.47 -5.08
C ALA A 25 -18.86 -6.92 -4.62
N PHE A 26 -17.62 -7.34 -4.41
CA PHE A 26 -17.24 -8.55 -3.72
C PHE A 26 -16.40 -8.15 -2.51
N ALA A 27 -16.58 -8.88 -1.43
CA ALA A 27 -15.85 -8.73 -0.18
C ALA A 27 -14.38 -8.38 -0.45
N GLU A 28 -13.95 -7.29 0.18
CA GLU A 28 -12.66 -6.62 0.01
C GLU A 28 -11.52 -7.56 0.43
N ASN A 29 -11.13 -8.50 -0.44
CA ASN A 29 -9.76 -9.02 -0.45
C ASN A 29 -8.87 -7.94 -1.06
N ALA A 30 -8.82 -6.76 -0.42
CA ALA A 30 -7.78 -5.80 -0.71
C ALA A 30 -6.46 -6.49 -0.40
N GLU A 31 -5.51 -6.43 -1.34
CA GLU A 31 -4.14 -6.89 -1.08
C GLU A 31 -3.61 -6.13 0.15
N THR A 32 -3.29 -6.89 1.20
CA THR A 32 -2.72 -6.37 2.44
C THR A 32 -1.20 -6.51 2.42
N GLU A 33 -0.51 -5.61 3.10
CA GLU A 33 0.93 -5.67 3.30
C GLU A 33 1.28 -5.39 4.77
N ASP A 34 2.46 -5.87 5.16
CA ASP A 34 3.10 -5.47 6.42
C ASP A 34 4.03 -4.29 6.14
N VAL A 35 3.96 -3.27 6.99
CA VAL A 35 4.76 -2.06 6.86
C VAL A 35 5.69 -1.94 8.05
N THR A 36 6.99 -1.89 7.79
CA THR A 36 8.00 -1.52 8.78
C THR A 36 8.23 -0.02 8.76
N ILE A 37 8.19 0.62 9.93
CA ILE A 37 8.45 2.05 10.08
C ILE A 37 9.90 2.27 10.51
N ASP A 38 10.55 3.25 9.89
CA ASP A 38 11.90 3.67 10.28
C ASP A 38 11.89 4.26 11.70
N CYS A 39 12.68 3.66 12.58
CA CYS A 39 12.81 4.07 13.98
C CYS A 39 14.11 4.83 14.26
N SER A 40 14.82 5.29 13.22
CA SER A 40 16.10 6.00 13.36
C SER A 40 16.03 7.30 14.18
N SER A 41 14.85 7.91 14.27
CA SER A 41 14.57 9.11 15.08
C SER A 41 14.17 8.81 16.52
N ALA A 42 14.04 7.54 16.91
CA ALA A 42 13.59 7.16 18.24
C ALA A 42 14.60 7.61 19.32
N ALA A 43 14.09 8.28 20.35
CA ALA A 43 14.84 8.72 21.51
C ALA A 43 14.60 7.82 22.72
N THR A 44 15.57 7.76 23.62
CA THR A 44 15.36 7.16 24.92
C THR A 44 14.49 8.06 25.78
N CYS A 45 13.43 7.51 26.37
CA CYS A 45 12.43 8.27 27.14
C CYS A 45 11.95 7.47 28.37
N SER A 46 11.35 8.14 29.36
CA SER A 46 10.71 7.54 30.54
C SER A 46 9.54 8.41 31.02
N ASN A 47 8.77 7.96 32.01
CA ASN A 47 7.77 8.79 32.69
C ASN A 47 6.75 9.46 31.75
N TRP A 48 6.14 8.69 30.84
CA TRP A 48 5.13 9.18 29.88
C TRP A 48 5.66 10.13 28.80
N GLU A 49 6.98 10.20 28.65
CA GLU A 49 7.62 10.84 27.50
C GLU A 49 7.59 9.94 26.26
N GLN A 50 7.83 10.56 25.11
CA GLN A 50 7.66 9.94 23.79
C GLN A 50 9.01 9.49 23.25
N SER A 51 9.09 8.25 22.77
CA SER A 51 10.28 7.73 22.10
C SER A 51 10.27 8.15 20.64
N ILE A 52 9.12 8.00 19.96
CA ILE A 52 8.97 8.34 18.55
C ILE A 52 7.53 8.77 18.24
N THR A 53 7.41 9.69 17.29
CA THR A 53 6.15 10.15 16.71
C THR A 53 6.16 9.85 15.22
N VAL A 54 5.17 9.07 14.78
CA VAL A 54 4.95 8.68 13.39
C VAL A 54 3.82 9.54 12.84
N ASP A 55 4.15 10.42 11.90
CA ASP A 55 3.17 11.27 11.24
C ASP A 55 2.39 10.52 10.15
N GLN A 56 1.29 11.12 9.70
CA GLN A 56 0.45 10.58 8.64
C GLN A 56 1.19 10.34 7.31
N ALA A 57 2.21 11.15 7.00
CA ALA A 57 3.03 11.01 5.80
C ALA A 57 3.97 9.79 5.84
N THR A 58 4.27 9.32 7.05
CA THR A 58 5.03 8.10 7.31
C THR A 58 4.10 6.90 7.31
N PHE A 59 2.99 6.97 8.05
CA PHE A 59 1.96 5.94 8.03
C PHE A 59 0.55 6.54 8.18
N ASN A 60 -0.28 6.36 7.15
CA ASN A 60 -1.67 6.77 7.17
C ASN A 60 -2.53 5.71 7.89
N ALA A 61 -3.06 6.05 9.07
CA ALA A 61 -3.83 5.14 9.91
C ALA A 61 -5.12 4.61 9.25
N THR A 62 -5.64 5.29 8.23
CA THR A 62 -6.78 4.78 7.42
C THR A 62 -6.48 3.47 6.71
N ARG A 63 -5.20 3.09 6.61
CA ARG A 63 -4.75 1.83 6.02
C ARG A 63 -4.97 0.62 6.93
N LEU A 64 -5.20 0.82 8.23
CA LEU A 64 -5.47 -0.27 9.15
C LEU A 64 -6.71 -1.05 8.71
N THR A 65 -6.64 -2.38 8.82
CA THR A 65 -7.77 -3.30 8.67
C THR A 65 -8.13 -3.85 10.04
N LYS A 66 -9.28 -4.54 10.15
CA LYS A 66 -9.69 -5.18 11.40
C LYS A 66 -8.72 -6.26 11.88
N ASP A 67 -7.89 -6.78 10.98
CA ASP A 67 -6.87 -7.79 11.26
C ASP A 67 -5.47 -7.18 11.44
N SER A 68 -5.35 -5.84 11.40
CA SER A 68 -4.09 -5.16 11.64
C SER A 68 -3.70 -5.18 13.11
N GLU A 69 -2.41 -5.44 13.34
CA GLU A 69 -1.74 -5.25 14.62
C GLU A 69 -0.59 -4.25 14.45
N ILE A 70 -0.36 -3.43 15.46
CA ILE A 70 0.85 -2.63 15.58
C ILE A 70 1.77 -3.34 16.57
N ILE A 71 2.91 -3.82 16.09
CA ILE A 71 3.92 -4.52 16.88
C ILE A 71 5.10 -3.58 17.08
N VAL A 72 5.39 -3.28 18.33
CA VAL A 72 6.49 -2.39 18.73
C VAL A 72 7.53 -3.21 19.46
N THR A 73 8.79 -3.06 19.08
CA THR A 73 9.95 -3.57 19.82
C THR A 73 10.75 -2.41 20.39
N PHE A 74 11.30 -2.62 21.57
CA PHE A 74 12.05 -1.59 22.30
C PHE A 74 13.12 -2.20 23.19
N LYS A 75 14.17 -1.43 23.44
CA LYS A 75 15.09 -1.67 24.55
C LYS A 75 14.49 -1.09 25.82
N SER A 76 14.40 -1.89 26.88
CA SER A 76 13.99 -1.41 28.21
C SER A 76 15.20 -1.31 29.16
N GLU A 77 15.18 -0.26 29.97
CA GLU A 77 16.13 0.00 31.05
C GLU A 77 15.36 0.42 32.31
N GLU A 78 15.99 0.29 33.48
CA GLU A 78 15.46 0.84 34.74
C GLU A 78 14.03 0.35 35.08
N ILE A 79 13.76 -0.94 34.87
CA ILE A 79 12.42 -1.53 35.10
C ILE A 79 12.04 -1.44 36.58
N ASN A 80 10.93 -0.74 36.86
CA ASN A 80 10.31 -0.62 38.15
C ASN A 80 9.13 -1.59 38.28
N GLU A 81 9.38 -2.75 38.90
CA GLU A 81 8.35 -3.77 39.14
C GLU A 81 7.20 -3.34 40.06
N LYS A 82 7.34 -2.19 40.73
CA LYS A 82 6.31 -1.62 41.61
C LYS A 82 5.48 -0.53 40.92
N ALA A 83 5.74 -0.25 39.65
CA ALA A 83 4.97 0.73 38.87
C ALA A 83 3.50 0.34 38.75
N GLY A 84 2.64 1.33 38.50
CA GLY A 84 1.20 1.09 38.34
C GLY A 84 0.90 0.30 37.06
N ASN A 85 1.70 0.50 36.01
CA ASN A 85 1.56 -0.21 34.75
C ASN A 85 2.33 -1.53 34.74
N LYS A 86 1.81 -2.49 33.98
CA LYS A 86 2.43 -3.81 33.77
C LYS A 86 3.30 -3.88 32.52
N TYR A 87 3.17 -2.91 31.62
CA TYR A 87 3.85 -2.85 30.34
C TYR A 87 4.73 -1.62 30.25
N ASN A 88 5.81 -1.70 29.46
CA ASN A 88 6.87 -0.69 29.42
C ASN A 88 6.59 0.44 28.42
N ALA A 89 5.83 0.16 27.36
CA ALA A 89 5.52 1.10 26.30
C ALA A 89 4.01 1.30 26.16
N GLU A 90 3.61 2.52 25.81
CA GLU A 90 2.25 2.85 25.40
C GLU A 90 2.20 3.25 23.92
N LEU A 91 1.05 3.03 23.31
CA LEU A 91 0.70 3.57 22.01
C LEU A 91 -0.31 4.70 22.22
N ILE A 92 -0.19 5.78 21.45
CA ILE A 92 -1.13 6.89 21.46
C ILE A 92 -1.56 7.21 20.03
N PHE A 93 -2.86 7.31 19.81
CA PHE A 93 -3.44 7.87 18.60
C PHE A 93 -3.90 9.30 18.89
N GLN A 94 -3.34 10.27 18.16
CA GLN A 94 -3.54 11.69 18.42
C GLN A 94 -4.22 12.41 17.25
N SER A 95 -5.10 13.34 17.60
CA SER A 95 -5.74 14.30 16.68
C SER A 95 -5.84 15.69 17.31
N TRP A 96 -5.96 16.73 16.48
CA TRP A 96 -6.05 18.12 16.92
C TRP A 96 -7.42 18.77 16.68
N ASP A 97 -8.09 18.42 15.58
CA ASP A 97 -9.38 18.99 15.17
C ASP A 97 -10.40 17.88 14.82
N ASN A 98 -10.47 16.88 15.69
CA ASN A 98 -11.30 15.71 15.50
C ASN A 98 -12.79 16.02 15.61
N THR A 99 -13.55 15.57 14.62
CA THR A 99 -15.02 15.68 14.52
C THR A 99 -15.70 14.32 14.36
N THR A 100 -14.95 13.23 14.30
CA THR A 100 -15.45 11.87 14.01
C THR A 100 -15.65 11.02 15.27
N THR A 101 -15.07 11.40 16.42
CA THR A 101 -15.21 10.66 17.67
C THR A 101 -15.79 11.49 18.81
N SER A 102 -16.56 10.83 19.67
CA SER A 102 -17.16 11.43 20.87
C SER A 102 -16.18 11.60 22.03
N VAL A 103 -14.99 10.99 21.96
CA VAL A 103 -13.96 11.12 23.02
C VAL A 103 -13.11 12.37 22.86
N ALA A 104 -13.28 13.11 21.75
CA ALA A 104 -12.59 14.36 21.52
C ALA A 104 -12.95 15.41 22.58
N GLN A 105 -11.93 16.10 23.09
CA GLN A 105 -12.07 17.22 24.03
C GLN A 105 -11.57 18.48 23.32
N ASP A 106 -12.48 19.41 23.06
CA ASP A 106 -12.20 20.61 22.26
C ASP A 106 -11.57 20.29 20.88
N GLY A 107 -12.00 19.18 20.26
CA GLY A 107 -11.45 18.67 19.00
C GLY A 107 -10.17 17.84 19.16
N ALA A 108 -9.45 17.94 20.27
CA ALA A 108 -8.25 17.15 20.48
C ALA A 108 -8.58 15.72 20.93
N VAL A 109 -7.82 14.75 20.43
CA VAL A 109 -7.86 13.36 20.89
C VAL A 109 -6.46 12.95 21.33
N TRP A 110 -6.35 12.34 22.51
CA TRP A 110 -5.16 11.70 23.02
C TRP A 110 -5.53 10.29 23.50
N ALA A 111 -5.76 9.39 22.55
CA ALA A 111 -6.20 8.04 22.84
C ALA A 111 -5.01 7.21 23.30
N LYS A 112 -4.94 6.88 24.59
CA LYS A 112 -3.90 6.00 25.14
C LYS A 112 -4.34 4.55 25.01
N ILE A 113 -3.52 3.71 24.39
CA ILE A 113 -3.83 2.30 24.13
C ILE A 113 -2.88 1.40 24.91
N ALA A 114 -3.45 0.47 25.69
CA ALA A 114 -2.70 -0.57 26.36
C ALA A 114 -2.43 -1.75 25.40
N PRO A 115 -1.27 -2.42 25.49
CA PRO A 115 -1.00 -3.57 24.64
C PRO A 115 -1.81 -4.81 25.06
N VAL A 116 -2.23 -5.59 24.08
CA VAL A 116 -2.93 -6.88 24.29
C VAL A 116 -1.95 -8.02 24.55
N LYS A 117 -0.71 -7.87 24.09
CA LYS A 117 0.40 -8.78 24.36
C LYS A 117 1.66 -7.96 24.59
N PHE A 118 2.41 -8.26 25.65
CA PHE A 118 3.63 -7.53 25.96
C PHE A 118 4.62 -8.39 26.76
N ASP A 119 5.88 -8.01 26.66
CA ASP A 119 6.97 -8.41 27.53
C ASP A 119 7.91 -7.20 27.75
N ASP A 120 9.10 -7.43 28.31
CA ASP A 120 10.06 -6.37 28.59
C ASP A 120 10.74 -5.78 27.34
N SER A 121 10.45 -6.29 26.15
CA SER A 121 11.09 -5.90 24.89
C SER A 121 10.10 -5.65 23.74
N SER A 122 8.83 -6.01 23.91
CA SER A 122 7.82 -5.87 22.87
C SER A 122 6.42 -5.60 23.41
N ALA A 123 5.62 -4.95 22.59
CA ALA A 123 4.21 -4.66 22.85
C ALA A 123 3.41 -4.72 21.54
N THR A 124 2.28 -5.43 21.55
CA THR A 124 1.36 -5.57 20.42
C THR A 124 0.04 -4.91 20.76
N TYR A 125 -0.48 -4.13 19.81
CA TYR A 125 -1.75 -3.42 19.91
C TYR A 125 -2.64 -3.86 18.74
N ASP A 126 -3.84 -4.37 19.03
CA ASP A 126 -4.79 -4.78 18.01
C ASP A 126 -5.71 -3.63 17.58
N PHE A 127 -6.36 -3.80 16.43
CA PHE A 127 -7.30 -2.83 15.89
C PHE A 127 -8.44 -2.51 16.85
N GLU A 128 -9.01 -3.51 17.53
CA GLU A 128 -10.17 -3.32 18.42
C GLU A 128 -9.82 -2.43 19.62
N SER A 129 -8.67 -2.63 20.24
CA SER A 129 -8.21 -1.79 21.36
C SER A 129 -7.93 -0.35 20.89
N ILE A 130 -7.38 -0.19 19.69
CA ILE A 130 -7.14 1.12 19.08
C ILE A 130 -8.46 1.85 18.81
N ALA A 131 -9.40 1.21 18.11
CA ALA A 131 -10.70 1.78 17.79
C ALA A 131 -11.49 2.13 19.06
N THR A 132 -11.42 1.27 20.08
CA THR A 132 -12.08 1.50 21.37
C THR A 132 -11.51 2.72 22.09
N ALA A 133 -10.18 2.83 22.19
CA ALA A 133 -9.53 3.95 22.85
C ALA A 133 -9.73 5.28 22.10
N TYR A 134 -9.73 5.23 20.77
CA TYR A 134 -9.97 6.38 19.91
C TYR A 134 -11.47 6.73 19.79
N GLY A 135 -12.36 5.81 20.17
CA GLY A 135 -13.81 5.97 20.19
C GLY A 135 -14.51 5.81 18.84
N THR A 136 -13.79 5.45 17.78
CA THR A 136 -14.30 5.15 16.44
C THR A 136 -13.28 4.31 15.65
N ASP A 137 -13.75 3.58 14.64
CA ASP A 137 -12.90 2.89 13.66
C ASP A 137 -12.56 3.78 12.43
N ASP A 138 -13.10 5.00 12.38
CA ASP A 138 -12.72 6.02 11.39
C ASP A 138 -11.44 6.76 11.81
N PHE A 139 -10.31 6.26 11.35
CA PHE A 139 -8.99 6.85 11.59
C PHE A 139 -8.58 7.95 10.59
N SER A 140 -9.51 8.49 9.79
CA SER A 140 -9.21 9.55 8.79
C SER A 140 -8.64 10.82 9.39
N GLN A 141 -8.92 11.09 10.66
CA GLN A 141 -8.47 12.28 11.37
C GLN A 141 -7.35 11.99 12.39
N VAL A 142 -6.70 10.83 12.30
CA VAL A 142 -5.48 10.56 13.08
C VAL A 142 -4.32 11.32 12.45
N TYR A 143 -3.67 12.18 13.25
CA TYR A 143 -2.52 12.98 12.83
C TYR A 143 -1.21 12.25 13.13
N ASN A 144 -1.10 11.71 14.34
CA ASN A 144 0.11 11.09 14.84
C ASN A 144 -0.18 9.76 15.52
N ILE A 145 0.71 8.81 15.28
CA ILE A 145 0.86 7.58 16.07
C ILE A 145 2.12 7.75 16.91
N ILE A 146 1.98 7.78 18.23
CA ILE A 146 3.07 8.07 19.16
C ILE A 146 3.34 6.82 19.99
N ILE A 147 4.61 6.49 20.17
CA ILE A 147 5.04 5.43 21.08
C ILE A 147 5.83 6.08 22.21
N GLY A 148 5.40 5.87 23.44
CA GLY A 148 5.98 6.46 24.64
C GLY A 148 6.30 5.45 25.72
N ALA A 149 7.08 5.87 26.70
CA ALA A 149 7.34 5.09 27.91
C ALA A 149 6.15 5.17 28.88
N THR A 150 5.90 4.10 29.63
CA THR A 150 5.06 4.21 30.83
C THR A 150 5.88 4.64 32.05
N ASP A 151 5.27 4.63 33.23
CA ASP A 151 5.96 4.76 34.53
C ASP A 151 6.79 3.52 34.91
N ARG A 152 6.75 2.45 34.11
CA ARG A 152 7.39 1.17 34.44
C ARG A 152 8.85 1.09 34.03
N ALA A 153 9.23 1.65 32.90
CA ALA A 153 10.59 1.52 32.39
C ALA A 153 10.98 2.72 31.56
N LYS A 154 12.29 2.90 31.41
CA LYS A 154 12.87 3.75 30.39
C LYS A 154 12.98 2.92 29.11
N ILE A 155 12.50 3.45 27.98
CA ILE A 155 12.51 2.71 26.71
C ILE A 155 13.20 3.47 25.59
N THR A 156 13.67 2.73 24.58
CA THR A 156 14.00 3.25 23.25
C THR A 156 13.39 2.32 22.22
N VAL A 157 12.51 2.84 21.37
CA VAL A 157 11.90 2.06 20.29
C VAL A 157 12.96 1.65 19.28
N THR A 158 12.97 0.37 18.92
CA THR A 158 13.93 -0.23 17.99
C THR A 158 13.28 -0.76 16.72
N GLY A 159 11.96 -0.93 16.72
CA GLY A 159 11.23 -1.36 15.54
C GLY A 159 9.72 -1.23 15.72
N ILE A 160 9.04 -0.86 14.63
CA ILE A 160 7.59 -0.79 14.54
C ILE A 160 7.18 -1.51 13.25
N THR A 161 6.26 -2.46 13.36
CA THR A 161 5.64 -3.15 12.24
C THR A 161 4.13 -3.02 12.35
N VAL A 162 3.47 -2.56 11.28
CA VAL A 162 2.02 -2.55 11.15
C VAL A 162 1.62 -3.67 10.19
N THR A 163 0.88 -4.67 10.69
CA THR A 163 0.53 -5.86 9.92
C THR A 163 -0.77 -5.69 9.15
N ASN A 164 -0.95 -6.50 8.10
CA ASN A 164 -2.22 -6.67 7.38
C ASN A 164 -2.89 -5.35 6.97
N CYS A 165 -2.12 -4.32 6.64
CA CYS A 165 -2.67 -3.01 6.30
C CYS A 165 -2.94 -2.91 4.79
N LYS A 166 -3.95 -2.15 4.40
CA LYS A 166 -4.29 -1.90 3.00
C LYS A 166 -3.06 -1.38 2.27
N THR A 167 -2.72 -1.94 1.12
CA THR A 167 -1.62 -1.45 0.27
C THR A 167 -1.82 0.02 -0.12
N LYS A 168 -0.71 0.78 -0.24
CA LYS A 168 -0.79 2.17 -0.72
C LYS A 168 -1.41 2.21 -2.12
N THR A 169 -2.44 3.03 -2.30
CA THR A 169 -2.99 3.29 -3.64
C THR A 169 -1.99 4.10 -4.47
N TYR A 170 -2.03 3.99 -5.81
CA TYR A 170 -1.08 4.66 -6.71
C TYR A 170 -0.99 6.19 -6.51
N ALA A 171 -2.06 6.85 -6.03
CA ALA A 171 -2.06 8.28 -5.73
C ALA A 171 -1.15 8.66 -4.54
N GLU A 172 -0.93 7.73 -3.61
CA GLU A 172 -0.06 7.94 -2.43
C GLU A 172 1.41 7.59 -2.73
N LYS A 173 1.71 7.03 -3.92
CA LYS A 173 3.07 6.71 -4.38
C LYS A 173 3.79 7.89 -5.04
N GLU A 174 3.08 8.90 -5.54
CA GLU A 174 3.71 9.99 -6.32
C GLU A 174 4.28 11.15 -5.49
N GLU A 175 4.00 11.23 -4.18
CA GLU A 175 4.51 12.36 -3.37
C GLU A 175 5.98 12.20 -2.93
N LYS A 176 6.56 10.99 -3.01
CA LYS A 176 7.89 10.69 -2.42
C LYS A 176 9.02 10.33 -3.40
N ASP A 177 8.90 10.67 -4.70
CA ASP A 177 10.02 10.56 -5.66
C ASP A 177 10.37 11.90 -6.37
N SER A 178 9.97 13.04 -5.80
CA SER A 178 10.27 14.36 -6.39
C SER A 178 11.57 15.01 -5.90
N LYS A 179 12.39 14.33 -5.09
CA LYS A 179 13.71 14.85 -4.70
C LYS A 179 14.79 14.43 -5.69
N GLY A 180 14.64 14.81 -6.97
CA GLY A 180 15.73 14.74 -7.93
C GLY A 180 15.38 14.62 -9.42
N THR A 181 14.15 14.27 -9.79
CA THR A 181 13.79 14.09 -11.21
C THR A 181 13.03 15.29 -11.76
N ASN A 182 13.57 15.91 -12.81
CA ASN A 182 13.00 17.10 -13.44
C ASN A 182 11.52 16.85 -13.83
N PRO A 183 10.54 17.68 -13.42
CA PRO A 183 9.11 17.45 -13.64
C PRO A 183 8.74 17.21 -15.12
N ILE A 184 9.56 17.70 -16.06
CA ILE A 184 9.42 17.44 -17.50
C ILE A 184 9.54 15.94 -17.83
N ILE A 185 10.40 15.18 -17.14
CA ILE A 185 10.61 13.75 -17.38
C ILE A 185 9.40 12.93 -16.91
N ILE A 186 8.79 13.31 -15.78
CA ILE A 186 7.57 12.68 -15.25
C ILE A 186 6.41 12.88 -16.22
N VAL A 187 6.22 14.10 -16.73
CA VAL A 187 5.18 14.41 -17.72
C VAL A 187 5.39 13.62 -19.02
N ILE A 188 6.64 13.49 -19.50
CA ILE A 188 6.95 12.69 -20.70
C ILE A 188 6.65 11.20 -20.46
N ALA A 189 6.99 10.66 -19.29
CA ALA A 189 6.72 9.26 -18.95
C ALA A 189 5.21 8.95 -18.88
N VAL A 190 4.42 9.84 -18.29
CA VAL A 190 2.95 9.71 -18.22
C VAL A 190 2.31 9.77 -19.61
N ILE A 191 2.72 10.74 -20.44
CA ILE A 191 2.19 10.88 -21.81
C ILE A 191 2.57 9.67 -22.68
N ALA A 192 3.80 9.15 -22.55
CA ALA A 192 4.25 7.97 -23.28
C ALA A 192 3.47 6.70 -22.86
N GLY A 193 3.21 6.52 -21.56
CA GLY A 193 2.42 5.39 -21.04
C GLY A 193 0.98 5.39 -21.54
N ILE A 194 0.32 6.56 -21.54
CA ILE A 194 -1.05 6.72 -22.05
C ILE A 194 -1.09 6.44 -23.56
N ALA A 195 -0.12 6.94 -24.34
CA ALA A 195 -0.06 6.70 -25.78
C ALA A 195 0.09 5.20 -26.11
N ILE A 196 0.92 4.46 -25.36
CA ILE A 196 1.10 3.02 -25.56
C ILE A 196 -0.20 2.26 -25.23
N ALA A 197 -0.89 2.62 -24.15
CA ALA A 197 -2.16 2.00 -23.78
C ALA A 197 -3.25 2.22 -24.86
N VAL A 198 -3.34 3.44 -25.41
CA VAL A 198 -4.28 3.76 -26.50
C VAL A 198 -3.92 2.98 -27.77
N VAL A 199 -2.64 2.86 -28.13
CA VAL A 199 -2.20 2.09 -29.29
C VAL A 199 -2.55 0.61 -29.14
N VAL A 200 -2.34 0.03 -27.96
CA VAL A 200 -2.69 -1.38 -27.68
C VAL A 200 -4.21 -1.59 -27.80
N ILE A 201 -5.03 -0.68 -27.27
CA ILE A 201 -6.49 -0.75 -27.39
C ILE A 201 -6.92 -0.66 -28.86
N VAL A 202 -6.36 0.26 -29.64
CA VAL A 202 -6.67 0.39 -31.09
C VAL A 202 -6.27 -0.87 -31.86
N ILE A 203 -5.10 -1.46 -31.56
CA ILE A 203 -4.67 -2.73 -32.18
C ILE A 203 -5.62 -3.87 -31.81
N ILE A 204 -6.04 -3.98 -30.54
CA ILE A 204 -6.99 -5.00 -30.08
C ILE A 204 -8.35 -4.79 -30.76
N MET A 205 -8.84 -3.56 -30.86
CA MET A 205 -10.10 -3.25 -31.53
C MET A 205 -10.05 -3.58 -33.03
N ASN A 206 -8.93 -3.28 -33.69
CA ASN A 206 -8.72 -3.66 -35.09
C ASN A 206 -8.60 -5.18 -35.27
N LYS A 207 -8.02 -5.89 -34.31
CA LYS A 207 -7.87 -7.36 -34.36
C LYS A 207 -9.16 -8.10 -34.00
N LYS A 208 -9.99 -7.57 -33.10
CA LYS A 208 -11.27 -8.18 -32.69
C LYS A 208 -12.42 -7.91 -33.68
N SER A 209 -12.20 -7.05 -34.68
CA SER A 209 -13.16 -6.71 -35.74
C SER A 209 -12.94 -7.49 -37.04
N SER A 210 -11.97 -8.41 -37.12
CA SER A 210 -11.59 -9.06 -38.39
C SER A 210 -12.54 -10.18 -38.84
N GLU A 211 -13.35 -10.76 -37.96
CA GLU A 211 -14.23 -11.87 -38.30
C GLU A 211 -15.69 -11.41 -38.51
N ALA A 212 -16.31 -11.86 -39.60
CA ALA A 212 -17.72 -11.68 -39.88
C ALA A 212 -18.39 -13.05 -40.01
N PHE A 213 -19.63 -13.18 -39.54
CA PHE A 213 -20.40 -14.40 -39.68
C PHE A 213 -21.00 -14.48 -41.08
N ASP A 214 -20.56 -15.44 -41.88
CA ASP A 214 -21.11 -15.71 -43.20
C ASP A 214 -22.34 -16.61 -43.07
N VAL A 215 -23.50 -16.04 -43.40
CA VAL A 215 -24.82 -16.68 -43.29
C VAL A 215 -24.99 -17.81 -44.32
N SER A 216 -24.23 -17.80 -45.41
CA SER A 216 -24.33 -18.81 -46.47
C SER A 216 -23.60 -20.11 -46.12
N THR A 217 -22.48 -20.01 -45.40
CA THR A 217 -21.64 -21.15 -45.00
C THR A 217 -21.82 -21.55 -43.54
N GLY A 218 -22.46 -20.70 -42.74
CA GLY A 218 -22.69 -20.91 -41.31
C GLY A 218 -21.43 -20.82 -40.45
N LYS A 219 -20.37 -20.16 -40.95
CA LYS A 219 -19.06 -20.06 -40.28
C LYS A 219 -18.60 -18.60 -40.18
N PHE A 220 -17.75 -18.33 -39.20
CA PHE A 220 -17.03 -17.06 -39.10
C PHE A 220 -15.86 -17.07 -40.08
N VAL A 221 -15.76 -16.02 -40.90
CA VAL A 221 -14.72 -15.82 -41.91
C VAL A 221 -14.07 -14.45 -41.74
N ASP A 222 -12.77 -14.38 -41.99
CA ASP A 222 -12.04 -13.11 -42.00
C ASP A 222 -12.57 -12.19 -43.10
N LYS A 223 -12.90 -10.94 -42.75
CA LYS A 223 -13.45 -9.91 -43.65
C LYS A 223 -12.57 -9.61 -44.86
N LYS A 224 -11.27 -9.92 -44.79
CA LYS A 224 -10.34 -9.75 -45.92
C LYS A 224 -10.57 -10.74 -47.05
N ASN A 225 -11.17 -11.90 -46.75
CA ASN A 225 -11.41 -12.96 -47.72
C ASN A 225 -12.87 -12.95 -48.23
N LEU A 226 -13.69 -11.99 -47.79
CA LEU A 226 -15.10 -11.87 -48.22
C LEU A 226 -15.24 -11.29 -49.64
N PHE A 227 -14.19 -10.73 -50.22
CA PHE A 227 -14.21 -10.05 -51.53
C PHE A 227 -13.26 -10.66 -52.57
N ASP A 228 -12.57 -11.74 -52.25
CA ASP A 228 -11.81 -12.50 -53.25
C ASP A 228 -12.79 -13.41 -53.99
N GLU A 229 -13.50 -12.81 -54.94
CA GLU A 229 -14.24 -13.54 -55.97
C GLU A 229 -13.23 -14.43 -56.72
N PRO A 230 -13.51 -15.73 -56.93
CA PRO A 230 -12.67 -16.53 -57.80
C PRO A 230 -12.80 -15.94 -59.21
N LYS A 231 -11.74 -15.30 -59.70
CA LYS A 231 -11.63 -15.00 -61.13
C LYS A 231 -11.62 -16.35 -61.85
N ASN A 232 -12.74 -16.67 -62.49
CA ASN A 232 -12.79 -17.74 -63.47
C ASN A 232 -11.76 -17.41 -64.56
N ASP A 233 -10.69 -18.21 -64.60
CA ASP A 233 -9.84 -18.34 -65.77
C ASP A 233 -10.63 -19.08 -66.86
N GLU A 234 -11.51 -18.36 -67.55
CA GLU A 234 -11.96 -18.73 -68.89
C GLU A 234 -11.39 -17.71 -69.87
N ASP A 235 -10.24 -18.02 -70.45
CA ASP A 235 -9.87 -17.59 -71.81
C ASP A 235 -8.64 -18.36 -72.30
N GLU A 236 -8.86 -19.60 -72.73
CA GLU A 236 -7.95 -20.27 -73.67
C GLU A 236 -8.77 -20.84 -74.84
N LYS A 237 -9.02 -19.98 -75.83
CA LYS A 237 -9.28 -20.40 -77.22
C LYS A 237 -8.62 -19.43 -78.20
N LYS A 238 -7.48 -19.84 -78.74
CA LYS A 238 -7.20 -19.78 -80.18
C LYS A 238 -6.09 -20.75 -80.57
#